data_AF-A0A5J9SKA1-F1
#
_entry.id   AF-A0A5J9SKA1-F1
#
_cell.length_a   1.000
_cell.length_b   1.000
_cell.length_c   1.000
_cell.angle_alpha   90.00
_cell.angle_beta   90.00
_cell.angle_gamma   90.00
#
_symmetry.space_group_name_H-M   'P 1'
#
loop_
_entity.id
_entity.type
_entity.pdbx_description
1 polymer ?
#
loop_
_entity_poly.entity_id
_entity_poly.type
_entity_poly.pdbx_seq_one_letter_code
_entity_poly.pdbx_strand_id
1 'polypeptide(L)'
;MSSIEYLVAHKRLPQCDIDFILMEKRTRKPFTETSEFEHLAADASTTPEDLAAAAALHELQQERSIRFQEFVAREFVAHGEVAVDDEYIARRVETEAFSEQLWEKGFAGMDLSDFADTSDDEDDEFSFIPAVTQEEVKQMMVLDLFYCKR
;
A
#
# COMPACT_ATOMS: atom_id res chain seq x y z
N MET A 1 6.13 -19.13 2.18
CA MET A 1 5.07 -19.02 1.17
C MET A 1 4.76 -17.55 1.07
N SER A 2 4.92 -16.94 -0.10
CA SER A 2 4.60 -15.52 -0.29
C SER A 2 3.09 -15.28 -0.25
N SER A 3 2.67 -14.03 -0.07
CA SER A 3 1.24 -13.69 -0.10
C SER A 3 0.60 -14.04 -1.45
N ILE A 4 1.31 -13.87 -2.58
CA ILE A 4 0.82 -14.32 -3.89
C ILE A 4 0.68 -15.83 -3.96
N GLU A 5 1.67 -16.60 -3.52
CA GLU A 5 1.57 -18.06 -3.53
C GLU A 5 0.37 -18.52 -2.72
N TYR A 6 0.10 -17.87 -1.58
CA TYR A 6 -1.08 -18.13 -0.76
C TYR A 6 -2.37 -17.78 -1.49
N LEU A 7 -2.46 -16.60 -2.11
CA LEU A 7 -3.63 -16.14 -2.86
C LEU A 7 -3.97 -17.09 -4.02
N VAL A 8 -2.97 -17.50 -4.80
CA VAL A 8 -3.13 -18.42 -5.94
C VAL A 8 -3.55 -19.82 -5.46
N ALA A 9 -2.95 -20.33 -4.38
CA ALA A 9 -3.23 -21.66 -3.87
C ALA A 9 -4.59 -21.77 -3.16
N HIS A 10 -5.02 -20.72 -2.48
CA HIS A 10 -6.17 -20.78 -1.57
C HIS A 10 -7.36 -19.93 -1.99
N LYS A 11 -7.19 -18.97 -2.91
CA LYS A 11 -8.22 -18.01 -3.35
C LYS A 11 -8.87 -17.23 -2.20
N ARG A 12 -8.07 -16.87 -1.20
CA ARG A 12 -8.47 -16.07 -0.03
C ARG A 12 -7.33 -15.20 0.44
N LEU A 13 -7.67 -14.05 1.03
CA LEU A 13 -6.67 -13.14 1.60
C LEU A 13 -5.93 -13.82 2.75
N PRO A 14 -4.59 -13.69 2.82
CA PRO A 14 -3.83 -14.12 3.99
C PRO A 14 -4.16 -13.22 5.20
N GLN A 15 -4.00 -13.76 6.41
CA GLN A 15 -4.35 -13.04 7.63
C GLN A 15 -3.57 -11.71 7.78
N CYS A 16 -2.30 -11.68 7.38
CA CYS A 16 -1.50 -10.45 7.41
C CYS A 16 -2.08 -9.34 6.52
N ASP A 17 -2.63 -9.68 5.34
CA ASP A 17 -3.29 -8.71 4.46
C ASP A 17 -4.59 -8.23 5.09
N ILE A 18 -5.39 -9.12 5.72
CA ILE A 18 -6.63 -8.75 6.41
C ILE A 18 -6.32 -7.80 7.57
N ASP A 19 -5.36 -8.15 8.42
CA ASP A 19 -4.95 -7.35 9.57
C ASP A 19 -4.46 -5.97 9.10
N PHE A 20 -3.65 -5.91 8.05
CA PHE A 20 -3.19 -4.64 7.47
C PHE A 20 -4.35 -3.81 6.90
N ILE A 21 -5.25 -4.41 6.14
CA ILE A 21 -6.42 -3.72 5.55
C ILE A 21 -7.32 -3.16 6.65
N LEU A 22 -7.44 -3.86 7.78
CA LEU A 22 -8.29 -3.47 8.90
C LEU A 22 -7.56 -2.67 9.99
N MET A 23 -6.24 -2.52 9.90
CA MET A 23 -5.38 -1.90 10.92
C MET A 23 -5.83 -0.49 11.29
N GLU A 24 -6.08 0.34 10.27
CA GLU A 24 -6.59 1.70 10.45
C GLU A 24 -7.78 1.95 9.55
N LYS A 25 -8.85 2.52 10.12
CA LYS A 25 -10.05 2.88 9.37
C LYS A 25 -9.68 3.94 8.33
N ARG A 26 -9.88 3.62 7.05
CA ARG A 26 -9.65 4.58 5.96
C ARG A 26 -10.68 5.69 6.05
N THR A 27 -10.19 6.92 6.21
CA THR A 27 -11.00 8.13 6.24
C THR A 27 -10.77 8.92 4.96
N ARG A 28 -11.80 9.68 4.55
CA ARG A 28 -11.66 10.55 3.38
C ARG A 28 -10.78 11.74 3.74
N LYS A 29 -9.75 11.95 2.94
CA LYS A 29 -8.85 13.10 2.97
C LYS A 29 -9.04 13.92 1.69
N PRO A 30 -9.19 15.26 1.77
CA PRO A 30 -9.23 16.12 0.59
C PRO A 30 -7.96 15.99 -0.24
N PHE A 31 -8.09 16.00 -1.58
CA PHE A 31 -6.93 15.94 -2.47
C PHE A 31 -5.90 17.06 -2.19
N THR A 32 -6.38 18.25 -1.83
CA THR A 32 -5.54 19.42 -1.52
C THR A 32 -4.61 19.24 -0.31
N GLU A 33 -4.83 18.22 0.50
CA GLU A 33 -4.00 17.91 1.68
C GLU A 33 -3.01 16.76 1.40
N THR A 34 -2.89 16.32 0.15
CA THR A 34 -2.00 15.23 -0.27
C THR A 34 -0.67 15.77 -0.77
N SER A 35 0.40 14.98 -0.62
CA SER A 35 1.71 15.29 -1.22
C SER A 35 1.63 15.32 -2.75
N GLU A 36 0.75 14.52 -3.36
CA GLU A 36 0.51 14.56 -4.80
C GLU A 36 0.04 15.94 -5.27
N PHE A 37 -0.89 16.57 -4.54
CA PHE A 37 -1.31 17.93 -4.83
C PHE A 37 -0.15 18.93 -4.67
N GLU A 38 0.66 18.81 -3.61
CA GLU A 38 1.82 19.68 -3.40
C GLU A 38 2.83 19.57 -4.55
N HIS A 39 3.11 18.36 -5.02
CA HIS A 39 4.01 18.11 -6.15
C HIS A 39 3.47 18.68 -7.45
N LEU A 40 2.19 18.42 -7.77
CA LEU A 40 1.57 18.94 -8.98
C LEU A 40 1.45 20.46 -8.96
N ALA A 41 1.12 21.05 -7.81
CA ALA A 41 1.03 22.51 -7.66
C ALA A 41 2.41 23.20 -7.75
N ALA A 42 3.49 22.52 -7.38
CA ALA A 42 4.86 23.03 -7.48
C ALA A 42 5.42 22.94 -8.91
N ASP A 43 4.89 22.05 -9.75
CA ASP A 43 5.34 21.90 -11.14
C ASP A 43 4.68 22.97 -12.04
N ALA A 44 5.52 23.83 -12.63
CA ALA A 44 5.10 24.91 -13.50
C ALA A 44 4.46 24.45 -14.83
N SER A 45 4.62 23.17 -15.19
CA SER A 45 4.02 22.55 -16.37
C SER A 45 2.62 21.98 -16.12
N THR A 46 2.21 21.83 -14.85
CA THR A 46 0.90 21.32 -14.47
C THR A 46 -0.21 22.24 -14.94
N THR A 47 -1.17 21.68 -15.67
CA THR A 47 -2.36 22.41 -16.08
C THR A 47 -3.49 22.26 -15.05
N PRO A 48 -4.49 23.18 -15.06
CA PRO A 48 -5.69 23.01 -14.25
C PRO A 48 -6.46 21.72 -14.57
N GLU A 49 -6.37 21.21 -15.80
CA GLU A 49 -6.98 19.94 -16.20
C GLU A 49 -6.27 18.75 -15.55
N ASP A 50 -4.95 18.80 -15.42
CA ASP A 50 -4.16 17.76 -14.73
C ASP A 50 -4.52 17.69 -13.24
N LEU A 51 -4.65 18.84 -12.57
CA LEU A 51 -5.10 18.91 -11.17
C LEU A 51 -6.52 18.37 -11.00
N ALA A 52 -7.44 18.69 -11.91
CA ALA A 52 -8.81 18.19 -11.88
C ALA A 52 -8.86 16.67 -12.13
N ALA A 53 -8.05 16.16 -13.05
CA ALA A 53 -7.94 14.73 -13.33
C ALA A 53 -7.36 13.96 -12.13
N ALA A 54 -6.30 14.48 -11.51
CA ALA A 54 -5.70 13.90 -10.30
C ALA A 54 -6.69 13.92 -9.12
N ALA A 55 -7.40 15.03 -8.89
CA ALA A 55 -8.42 15.11 -7.86
C ALA A 55 -9.56 14.09 -8.07
N ALA A 56 -10.03 13.92 -9.31
CA ALA A 56 -11.07 12.95 -9.63
C ALA A 56 -10.59 11.49 -9.42
N LEU A 57 -9.33 11.21 -9.79
CA LEU A 57 -8.70 9.91 -9.55
C LEU A 57 -8.56 9.63 -8.05
N HIS A 58 -8.10 10.61 -7.29
CA HIS A 58 -7.97 10.54 -5.83
C HIS A 58 -9.31 10.20 -5.16
N GLU A 59 -10.39 10.92 -5.49
CA GLU A 59 -11.72 10.63 -4.94
C GLU A 59 -12.23 9.23 -5.30
N LEU A 60 -12.09 8.83 -6.56
CA LEU A 60 -12.44 7.49 -7.01
C LEU A 60 -11.66 6.43 -6.23
N GLN A 61 -10.38 6.69 -5.96
CA GLN A 61 -9.51 5.75 -5.29
C GLN A 61 -9.84 5.60 -3.81
N GLN A 62 -10.10 6.72 -3.13
CA GLN A 62 -10.57 6.69 -1.75
C GLN A 62 -11.88 5.93 -1.62
N GLU A 63 -12.83 6.16 -2.52
CA GLU A 63 -14.09 5.42 -2.52
C GLU A 63 -13.88 3.91 -2.69
N ARG A 64 -13.02 3.49 -3.63
CA ARG A 64 -12.68 2.08 -3.83
C ARG A 64 -12.02 1.46 -2.60
N SER A 65 -11.02 2.14 -2.02
CA SER A 65 -10.31 1.65 -0.84
C SER A 65 -11.22 1.53 0.40
N ILE A 66 -12.11 2.50 0.62
CA ILE A 66 -13.09 2.45 1.72
C ILE A 66 -14.06 1.29 1.51
N ARG A 67 -14.66 1.16 0.32
CA ARG A 67 -15.59 0.05 0.03
C ARG A 67 -14.92 -1.32 0.15
N PHE A 68 -13.65 -1.43 -0.24
CA PHE A 68 -12.91 -2.67 -0.10
C PHE A 68 -12.63 -2.99 1.37
N GLN A 69 -12.24 -2.00 2.18
CA GLN A 69 -12.08 -2.19 3.62
C GLN A 69 -13.40 -2.63 4.29
N GLU A 70 -14.52 -2.00 3.92
CA GLU A 70 -15.86 -2.39 4.40
C GLU A 70 -16.23 -3.82 3.99
N PHE A 71 -15.93 -4.20 2.75
CA PHE A 71 -16.11 -5.57 2.26
C PHE A 71 -15.28 -6.57 3.08
N VAL A 72 -13.97 -6.33 3.22
CA VAL A 72 -13.07 -7.20 3.98
C VAL A 72 -13.53 -7.33 5.43
N ALA A 73 -13.90 -6.23 6.08
CA ALA A 73 -14.43 -6.24 7.44
C ALA A 73 -15.70 -7.10 7.55
N ARG A 74 -16.65 -6.92 6.62
CA ARG A 74 -17.91 -7.65 6.63
C ARG A 74 -17.71 -9.15 6.39
N GLU A 75 -16.96 -9.52 5.35
CA GLU A 75 -16.71 -10.93 5.01
C GLU A 75 -15.93 -11.63 6.12
N PHE A 76 -14.90 -10.97 6.67
CA PHE A 76 -14.10 -11.54 7.76
C PHE A 76 -14.94 -11.75 9.03
N VAL A 77 -15.82 -10.82 9.39
CA VAL A 77 -16.74 -10.99 10.53
C VAL A 77 -17.75 -12.13 10.29
N ALA A 78 -18.23 -12.29 9.05
CA ALA A 78 -19.24 -13.29 8.72
C ALA A 78 -18.67 -14.71 8.59
N HIS A 79 -17.47 -14.84 8.03
CA HIS A 79 -16.92 -16.12 7.58
C HIS A 79 -15.58 -16.48 8.23
N GLY A 80 -14.91 -15.54 8.90
CA GLY A 80 -13.56 -15.73 9.44
C GLY A 80 -12.46 -15.77 8.37
N GLU A 81 -12.83 -15.57 7.10
CA GLU A 81 -11.92 -15.50 5.96
C GLU A 81 -12.52 -14.60 4.87
N VAL A 82 -11.70 -14.13 3.94
CA VAL A 82 -12.14 -13.31 2.81
C VAL A 82 -11.75 -14.00 1.50
N ALA A 83 -12.75 -14.49 0.78
CA ALA A 83 -12.55 -15.08 -0.54
C ALA A 83 -12.28 -13.99 -1.59
N VAL A 84 -11.38 -14.29 -2.53
CA VAL A 84 -11.04 -13.40 -3.64
C VAL A 84 -11.23 -14.11 -4.98
N ASP A 85 -11.55 -13.33 -6.01
CA ASP A 85 -11.71 -13.85 -7.37
C ASP A 85 -10.38 -13.87 -8.16
N ASP A 86 -10.42 -14.55 -9.31
CA ASP A 86 -9.24 -14.69 -10.17
C ASP A 86 -8.79 -13.35 -10.77
N GLU A 87 -9.70 -12.37 -10.90
CA GLU A 87 -9.38 -11.02 -11.37
C GLU A 87 -8.55 -10.26 -10.33
N TYR A 88 -8.91 -10.35 -9.05
CA TYR A 88 -8.15 -9.80 -7.94
C TYR A 88 -6.75 -10.42 -7.88
N ILE A 89 -6.66 -11.74 -8.00
CA ILE A 89 -5.37 -12.46 -7.99
C ILE A 89 -4.49 -12.00 -9.16
N ALA A 90 -5.03 -11.93 -10.38
CA ALA A 90 -4.28 -11.48 -11.56
C ALA A 90 -3.73 -10.07 -11.36
N ARG A 91 -4.55 -9.13 -10.88
CA ARG A 91 -4.14 -7.75 -10.62
C ARG A 91 -3.11 -7.65 -9.49
N ARG A 92 -3.21 -8.49 -8.45
CA ARG A 92 -2.21 -8.55 -7.37
C ARG A 92 -0.86 -9.03 -7.92
N VAL A 93 -0.86 -10.05 -8.75
CA VAL A 93 0.34 -10.56 -9.43
C VAL A 93 0.99 -9.47 -10.30
N GLU A 94 0.20 -8.75 -11.10
CA GLU A 94 0.72 -7.65 -11.94
C GLU A 94 1.28 -6.49 -11.11
N THR A 95 0.69 -6.21 -9.96
CA THR A 95 1.15 -5.14 -9.08
C THR A 95 2.43 -5.53 -8.36
N GLU A 96 2.55 -6.76 -7.87
CA GLU A 96 3.76 -7.24 -7.21
C GLU A 96 4.92 -7.29 -8.20
N ALA A 97 4.72 -7.81 -9.42
CA ALA A 97 5.75 -7.78 -10.45
C ALA A 97 6.20 -6.36 -10.83
N PHE A 98 5.29 -5.39 -10.78
CA PHE A 98 5.62 -3.98 -11.00
C PHE A 98 6.35 -3.35 -9.81
N SER A 99 5.94 -3.69 -8.59
CA SER A 99 6.56 -3.29 -7.33
C SER A 99 7.98 -3.83 -7.22
N GLU A 100 8.21 -5.10 -7.58
CA GLU A 100 9.54 -5.71 -7.67
C GLU A 100 10.42 -4.95 -8.66
N GLN A 101 9.92 -4.64 -9.85
CA GLN A 101 10.67 -3.84 -10.82
C GLN A 101 10.97 -2.42 -10.32
N LEU A 102 10.06 -1.78 -9.59
CA LEU A 102 10.31 -0.48 -8.97
C LEU A 102 11.32 -0.59 -7.83
N TRP A 103 11.23 -1.63 -7.02
CA TRP A 103 12.16 -1.90 -5.91
C TRP A 103 13.57 -2.15 -6.45
N GLU A 104 13.70 -3.01 -7.46
CA GLU A 104 14.97 -3.29 -8.13
C GLU A 104 15.54 -2.04 -8.80
N LYS A 105 14.71 -1.18 -9.42
CA LYS A 105 15.22 0.03 -10.09
C LYS A 105 15.49 1.19 -9.12
N GLY A 106 14.70 1.32 -8.07
CA GLY A 106 14.74 2.42 -7.10
C GLY A 106 15.77 2.20 -5.98
N PHE A 107 16.03 0.95 -5.62
CA PHE A 107 16.98 0.57 -4.57
C PHE A 107 18.20 -0.20 -5.07
N ALA A 108 18.37 -0.42 -6.39
CA ALA A 108 19.65 -0.88 -6.95
C ALA A 108 20.73 0.21 -6.74
N GLY A 109 21.38 0.17 -5.58
CA GLY A 109 22.44 1.10 -5.20
C GLY A 109 22.30 1.70 -3.80
N MET A 110 21.20 1.45 -3.07
CA MET A 110 21.14 1.81 -1.65
C MET A 110 21.84 0.73 -0.82
N ASP A 111 22.97 1.11 -0.23
CA ASP A 111 23.62 0.34 0.81
C ASP A 111 22.78 0.47 2.10
N LEU A 112 21.91 -0.51 2.34
CA LEU A 112 21.07 -0.56 3.54
C LEU A 112 21.86 -0.94 4.81
N SER A 113 23.20 -1.11 4.72
CA SER A 113 24.04 -1.34 5.91
C SER A 113 24.11 -0.12 6.83
N ASP A 114 23.80 1.08 6.35
CA ASP A 114 23.76 2.32 7.16
C ASP A 114 22.51 2.41 8.06
N PHE A 115 21.51 1.54 7.85
CA PHE A 115 20.36 1.37 8.76
C PHE A 115 20.57 0.27 9.81
N ALA A 116 21.65 -0.51 9.70
CA ALA A 116 21.93 -1.63 10.60
C ALA A 116 22.84 -1.25 11.78
N ASP A 117 23.39 -0.02 11.82
CA ASP A 117 24.40 0.40 12.80
C ASP A 117 23.95 1.59 13.67
N THR A 118 22.67 1.65 14.06
CA THR A 118 22.19 2.57 15.11
C THR A 118 21.88 1.85 16.41
N SER A 119 22.58 0.75 16.71
CA SER A 119 22.48 0.05 17.99
C SER A 119 23.68 0.38 18.89
N ASP A 120 23.98 1.65 19.09
CA ASP A 120 24.74 2.10 20.26
C ASP A 120 24.57 3.61 20.43
N ASP A 121 23.48 4.03 21.08
CA ASP A 121 23.52 5.15 22.01
C ASP A 121 22.20 5.19 22.80
N GLU A 122 22.36 5.21 24.12
CA GLU A 122 21.31 5.17 25.12
C GLU A 122 20.44 6.44 25.08
N ASP A 123 19.18 6.26 25.48
CA ASP A 123 18.22 7.30 25.90
C ASP A 123 17.70 8.27 24.81
N ASP A 124 16.62 7.85 24.12
CA ASP A 124 15.52 8.77 23.85
C ASP A 124 14.16 8.03 23.81
N GLU A 125 13.31 8.46 24.74
CA GLU A 125 11.95 8.00 25.01
C GLU A 125 11.00 8.39 23.85
N PHE A 126 11.18 7.87 22.63
CA PHE A 126 10.17 7.92 21.56
C PHE A 126 10.54 7.00 20.38
N SER A 127 10.36 5.68 20.49
CA SER A 127 10.51 4.78 19.33
C SER A 127 9.75 3.46 19.49
N PHE A 128 8.41 3.53 19.47
CA PHE A 128 7.64 2.36 19.02
C PHE A 128 7.49 2.41 17.50
N ILE A 129 8.62 2.34 16.80
CA ILE A 129 8.61 1.89 15.40
C ILE A 129 8.88 0.39 15.52
N PRO A 130 7.88 -0.48 15.37
CA PRO A 130 8.15 -1.92 15.36
C PRO A 130 9.17 -2.17 14.25
N ALA A 131 10.10 -3.10 14.47
CA ALA A 131 11.10 -3.48 13.48
C ALA A 131 10.39 -4.01 12.22
N VAL A 132 10.03 -3.11 11.30
CA VAL A 132 9.35 -3.45 10.05
C VAL A 132 10.38 -4.13 9.17
N THR A 133 10.17 -5.40 8.91
CA THR A 133 11.02 -6.19 8.02
C THR A 133 10.94 -5.65 6.60
N GLN A 134 11.98 -5.87 5.80
CA GLN A 134 12.01 -5.47 4.39
C GLN A 134 10.80 -6.03 3.63
N GLU A 135 10.36 -7.24 3.96
CA GLU A 135 9.19 -7.91 3.41
C GLU A 135 7.88 -7.21 3.80
N GLU A 136 7.74 -6.70 5.04
CA GLU A 136 6.59 -5.90 5.45
C GLU A 136 6.54 -4.55 4.74
N VAL A 137 7.68 -3.87 4.57
CA VAL A 137 7.76 -2.62 3.77
C VAL A 137 7.38 -2.87 2.32
N LYS A 138 7.88 -3.97 1.72
CA LYS A 138 7.49 -4.37 0.36
C LYS A 138 6.01 -4.67 0.28
N GLN A 139 5.43 -5.41 1.23
CA GLN A 139 3.99 -5.70 1.24
C GLN A 139 3.15 -4.43 1.37
N MET A 140 3.57 -3.49 2.21
CA MET A 140 2.94 -2.18 2.32
C MET A 140 2.99 -1.43 0.99
N MET A 141 4.15 -1.39 0.32
CA MET A 141 4.30 -0.76 -0.99
C MET A 141 3.45 -1.45 -2.07
N VAL A 142 3.35 -2.78 -2.08
CA VAL A 142 2.50 -3.52 -3.02
C VAL A 142 1.03 -3.23 -2.78
N LEU A 143 0.59 -3.16 -1.51
CA LEU A 143 -0.79 -2.81 -1.18
C LEU A 143 -1.10 -1.37 -1.58
N ASP A 144 -0.23 -0.41 -1.25
CA ASP A 144 -0.41 0.98 -1.64
C ASP A 144 -0.38 1.17 -3.16
N LEU A 145 0.55 0.53 -3.88
CA LEU A 145 0.60 0.53 -5.34
C LEU A 145 -0.62 -0.15 -5.95
N PHE A 146 -1.14 -1.23 -5.36
CA PHE A 146 -2.32 -1.93 -5.85
C PHE A 146 -3.54 -1.02 -5.81
N TYR A 147 -3.63 -0.19 -4.77
CA TYR A 147 -4.66 0.83 -4.69
C TYR A 147 -4.32 2.01 -5.62
N CYS A 148 -3.07 2.44 -5.79
CA CYS A 148 -2.76 3.58 -6.67
C CYS A 148 -2.81 3.27 -8.19
N LYS A 149 -2.74 2.00 -8.61
CA LYS A 149 -2.61 1.62 -10.03
C LYS A 149 -3.99 1.39 -10.68
N ARG A 150 -4.18 2.03 -11.84
CA ARG A 150 -5.44 2.15 -12.59
C ARG A 150 -5.81 0.92 -13.41
#